data_AF-A0A2V9ZS45-F1
#
_entry.id   AF-A0A2V9ZS45-F1
#
_cell.length_a   1.000
_cell.length_b   1.000
_cell.length_c   1.000
_cell.angle_alpha   90.00
_cell.angle_beta   90.00
_cell.angle_gamma   90.00
#
_symmetry.space_group_name_H-M   'P 1'
#
loop_
_entity.id
_entity.type
_entity.pdbx_description
1 polymer ?
#
loop_
_entity_poly.entity_id
_entity_poly.type
_entity_poly.pdbx_seq_one_letter_code
_entity_poly.pdbx_strand_id
1 'polypeptide(L)'
;MLLGPSLLGRLAPSLSTKIFVGNSGSDHHAVILGFLYNLGLLLLMFASGAETKGLFHRQDTREVAWLGIVGTGLPFVLTLILAPLLPLQLLMGATGQTIPLLLVVSIAMAVTSIPVISRILHDLQILHTRFARLILGVAVMEDVALWAVLAVATALAQSANV
;
A
#
# COMPACT_ATOMS: atom_id res chain seq x y z
N MET A 1 -11.31 13.90 7.51
CA MET A 1 -12.33 13.06 6.84
C MET A 1 -13.74 13.50 7.25
N LEU A 2 -14.21 14.65 6.76
CA LEU A 2 -15.57 15.14 7.01
C LEU A 2 -16.40 15.29 5.72
N LEU A 3 -15.75 15.38 4.56
CA LEU A 3 -16.40 15.48 3.24
C LEU A 3 -16.49 14.15 2.48
N GLY A 4 -16.26 13.03 3.15
CA GLY A 4 -16.28 11.71 2.51
C GLY A 4 -17.70 11.23 2.18
N PRO A 5 -17.84 10.31 1.20
CA PRO A 5 -19.12 9.69 0.83
C PRO A 5 -19.86 9.05 2.03
N SER A 6 -19.14 8.74 3.11
CA SER A 6 -19.70 8.20 4.36
C SER A 6 -20.63 9.16 5.12
N LEU A 7 -20.36 10.48 5.13
CA LEU A 7 -21.23 11.47 5.78
C LEU A 7 -22.32 11.98 4.82
N LEU A 8 -21.92 12.28 3.57
CA LEU A 8 -22.85 12.69 2.50
C LEU A 8 -23.86 11.58 2.15
N GLY A 9 -23.47 10.31 2.26
CA GLY A 9 -24.37 9.16 2.07
C GLY A 9 -25.42 9.00 3.17
N ARG A 10 -25.17 9.53 4.38
CA ARG A 10 -26.16 9.55 5.48
C ARG A 10 -27.11 10.74 5.43
N LEU A 11 -26.64 11.91 5.00
CA LEU A 11 -27.43 13.15 5.00
C LEU A 11 -28.25 13.37 3.71
N ALA A 12 -27.74 12.91 2.56
CA ALA A 12 -28.43 13.05 1.27
C ALA A 12 -28.03 11.90 0.32
N PRO A 13 -28.63 10.70 0.48
CA PRO A 13 -28.26 9.51 -0.29
C PRO A 13 -28.36 9.74 -1.82
N SER A 14 -29.33 10.53 -2.28
CA SER A 14 -29.52 10.86 -3.71
C SER A 14 -28.48 11.82 -4.31
N LEU A 15 -27.88 12.71 -3.52
CA LEU A 15 -26.74 13.52 -3.97
C LEU A 15 -25.43 12.73 -3.91
N SER A 16 -25.27 11.89 -2.89
CA SER A 16 -24.10 11.04 -2.74
C SER A 16 -24.00 10.02 -3.88
N THR A 17 -25.13 9.46 -4.34
CA THR A 17 -25.13 8.53 -5.47
C THR A 17 -24.86 9.23 -6.79
N LYS A 18 -25.32 10.46 -7.00
CA LYS A 18 -24.98 11.23 -8.21
C LYS A 18 -23.51 11.67 -8.27
N ILE A 19 -22.91 12.02 -7.15
CA ILE A 19 -21.52 12.53 -7.10
C ILE A 19 -20.50 11.38 -7.00
N PHE A 20 -20.81 10.31 -6.25
CA PHE A 20 -19.85 9.24 -5.96
C PHE A 20 -20.17 7.89 -6.63
N VAL A 21 -21.43 7.59 -6.93
CA VAL A 21 -21.83 6.28 -7.52
C VAL A 21 -22.13 6.37 -9.02
N GLY A 22 -22.58 7.53 -9.51
CA GLY A 22 -22.93 7.77 -10.92
C GLY A 22 -21.75 7.88 -11.89
N ASN A 23 -20.50 7.81 -11.40
CA ASN A 23 -19.31 8.17 -12.19
C ASN A 23 -18.28 7.03 -12.34
N SER A 24 -18.59 5.82 -11.87
CA SER A 24 -17.58 4.75 -11.74
C SER A 24 -17.32 3.93 -13.01
N GLY A 25 -17.92 4.25 -14.17
CA GLY A 25 -17.82 3.37 -15.35
C GLY A 25 -17.64 3.99 -16.73
N SER A 26 -18.06 5.24 -16.97
CA SER A 26 -18.26 5.71 -18.36
C SER A 26 -17.95 7.19 -18.61
N ASP A 27 -17.19 7.83 -17.74
CA ASP A 27 -16.84 9.24 -17.90
C ASP A 27 -15.38 9.39 -18.31
N HIS A 28 -15.15 10.00 -19.48
CA HIS A 28 -13.82 10.32 -20.01
C HIS A 28 -12.95 11.06 -18.97
N HIS A 29 -13.58 11.81 -18.06
CA HIS A 29 -12.93 12.54 -16.98
C HIS A 29 -12.32 11.61 -15.92
N ALA A 30 -12.97 10.50 -15.57
CA ALA A 30 -12.44 9.52 -14.61
C ALA A 30 -11.23 8.78 -15.19
N VAL A 31 -11.26 8.48 -16.50
CA VAL A 31 -10.13 7.85 -17.22
C VAL A 31 -8.93 8.79 -17.25
N ILE A 32 -9.14 10.07 -17.58
CA ILE A 32 -8.06 11.07 -17.61
C ILE A 32 -7.46 11.29 -16.21
N LEU A 33 -8.30 11.38 -15.17
CA LEU A 33 -7.84 11.52 -13.79
C LEU A 33 -7.07 10.28 -13.31
N GLY A 34 -7.55 9.08 -13.62
CA GLY A 34 -6.86 7.82 -13.31
C GLY A 34 -5.51 7.72 -14.02
N PHE A 35 -5.44 8.13 -15.28
CA PHE A 35 -4.18 8.20 -16.02
C PHE A 35 -3.21 9.19 -15.39
N LEU A 36 -3.67 10.40 -15.05
CA LEU A 36 -2.83 11.42 -14.43
C LEU A 36 -2.36 10.99 -13.03
N TYR A 37 -3.20 10.30 -12.26
CA TYR A 37 -2.83 9.71 -10.97
C TYR A 37 -1.71 8.67 -11.12
N ASN A 38 -1.88 7.70 -12.03
CA ASN A 38 -0.87 6.67 -12.26
C ASN A 38 0.44 7.27 -12.79
N LEU A 39 0.35 8.26 -13.68
CA LEU A 39 1.51 8.97 -14.20
C LEU A 39 2.23 9.74 -13.08
N GLY A 40 1.48 10.47 -12.25
CA GLY A 40 2.04 11.21 -11.10
C GLY A 40 2.68 10.28 -10.08
N LEU A 41 2.06 9.14 -9.79
CA LEU A 41 2.62 8.11 -8.90
C LEU A 41 3.90 7.51 -9.47
N LEU A 42 3.92 7.21 -10.77
CA LEU A 42 5.10 6.70 -11.47
C LEU A 42 6.25 7.72 -11.45
N LEU A 43 5.96 8.99 -11.75
CA LEU A 43 6.95 10.07 -11.67
C LEU A 43 7.49 10.26 -10.25
N LEU A 44 6.63 10.15 -9.23
CA LEU A 44 7.03 10.26 -7.83
C LEU A 44 7.93 9.10 -7.40
N MET A 45 7.59 7.86 -7.79
CA MET A 45 8.42 6.68 -7.55
C MET A 45 9.76 6.79 -8.28
N PHE A 46 9.76 7.28 -9.52
CA PHE A 46 10.98 7.50 -10.30
C PHE A 46 11.88 8.58 -9.66
N ALA A 47 11.31 9.73 -9.28
CA ALA A 47 12.06 10.80 -8.62
C ALA A 47 12.67 10.32 -7.30
N SER A 48 11.87 9.65 -6.47
CA SER A 48 12.34 9.00 -5.24
C SER A 48 13.50 8.03 -5.52
N GLY A 49 13.34 7.11 -6.49
CA GLY A 49 14.38 6.15 -6.86
C GLY A 49 15.66 6.81 -7.41
N ALA A 50 15.53 7.89 -8.18
CA ALA A 50 16.66 8.65 -8.72
C ALA A 50 17.47 9.35 -7.62
N GLU A 51 16.79 9.91 -6.61
CA GLU A 51 17.43 10.48 -5.41
C GLU A 51 18.12 9.41 -4.56
N THR A 52 17.62 8.17 -4.59
CA THR A 52 18.14 7.04 -3.79
C THR A 52 19.37 6.35 -4.42
N LYS A 53 19.73 6.66 -5.67
CA LYS A 53 20.67 5.89 -6.51
C LYS A 53 22.10 5.79 -5.97
N GLY A 54 22.48 6.62 -5.00
CA GLY A 54 23.79 6.61 -4.35
C GLY A 54 23.81 6.04 -2.93
N LEU A 55 22.69 5.51 -2.42
CA LEU A 55 22.52 5.28 -0.99
C LEU A 55 22.83 3.83 -0.54
N PHE A 56 22.93 2.87 -1.45
CA PHE A 56 23.11 1.47 -1.06
C PHE A 56 24.58 1.06 -0.99
N HIS A 57 25.09 0.88 0.23
CA HIS A 57 26.38 0.23 0.48
C HIS A 57 26.16 -1.22 0.91
N ARG A 58 26.94 -2.15 0.35
CA ARG A 58 26.84 -3.60 0.64
C ARG A 58 26.93 -3.93 2.14
N GLN A 59 27.66 -3.12 2.92
CA GLN A 59 27.83 -3.31 4.36
C GLN A 59 26.55 -3.10 5.18
N ASP A 60 25.63 -2.24 4.71
CA ASP A 60 24.41 -1.89 5.45
C ASP A 60 23.26 -2.91 5.20
N THR A 61 23.43 -3.86 4.27
CA THR A 61 22.35 -4.79 3.83
C THR A 61 21.82 -5.70 4.95
N ARG A 62 22.68 -6.12 5.89
CA ARG A 62 22.28 -6.97 7.03
C ARG A 62 21.41 -6.20 8.03
N GLU A 63 21.75 -4.94 8.28
CA GLU A 63 21.01 -4.08 9.20
C GLU A 63 19.64 -3.75 8.60
N VAL A 64 19.60 -3.44 7.29
CA VAL A 64 18.36 -3.25 6.52
C VAL A 64 17.47 -4.49 6.61
N ALA A 65 18.00 -5.69 6.39
CA ALA A 65 17.22 -6.91 6.49
C ALA A 65 16.61 -7.11 7.89
N TRP A 66 17.40 -6.87 8.94
CA TRP A 66 16.93 -7.02 10.32
C TRP A 66 15.86 -5.99 10.69
N LEU A 67 16.06 -4.73 10.30
CA LEU A 67 15.09 -3.65 10.49
C LEU A 67 13.77 -3.92 9.76
N GLY A 68 13.82 -4.44 8.53
CA GLY A 68 12.61 -4.79 7.78
C GLY A 68 11.86 -5.98 8.37
N ILE A 69 12.59 -7.03 8.78
CA ILE A 69 11.98 -8.21 9.42
C ILE A 69 11.30 -7.82 10.73
N VAL A 70 11.96 -7.03 11.57
CA VAL A 70 11.39 -6.62 12.86
C VAL A 70 10.30 -5.55 12.65
N GLY A 71 10.56 -4.53 11.84
CA GLY A 71 9.67 -3.39 11.64
C GLY A 71 8.37 -3.75 10.92
N THR A 72 8.47 -4.57 9.87
CA THR A 72 7.33 -4.92 8.99
C THR A 72 6.86 -6.35 9.19
N GLY A 73 7.76 -7.28 9.54
CA GLY A 73 7.37 -8.63 9.90
C GLY A 73 6.52 -8.69 11.17
N LEU A 74 6.79 -7.84 12.18
CA LEU A 74 5.95 -7.77 13.39
C LEU A 74 4.49 -7.37 13.09
N PRO A 75 4.19 -6.22 12.45
CA PRO A 75 2.81 -5.85 12.14
C PRO A 75 2.15 -6.83 11.17
N PHE A 76 2.90 -7.42 10.23
CA PHE A 76 2.39 -8.45 9.35
C PHE A 76 1.93 -9.69 10.12
N VAL A 77 2.79 -10.28 10.95
CA VAL A 77 2.48 -11.48 11.74
C VAL A 77 1.40 -11.19 12.77
N LEU A 78 1.47 -10.03 13.43
CA LEU A 78 0.46 -9.61 14.39
C LEU A 78 -0.92 -9.50 13.73
N THR A 79 -0.98 -8.90 12.54
CA THR A 79 -2.23 -8.83 11.75
C THR A 79 -2.66 -10.21 11.31
N LEU A 80 -1.76 -11.09 10.87
CA LEU A 80 -2.09 -12.45 10.45
C LEU A 80 -2.76 -13.26 11.57
N ILE A 81 -2.32 -13.06 12.82
CA ILE A 81 -2.86 -13.73 14.01
C ILE A 81 -4.16 -13.07 14.50
N LEU A 82 -4.26 -11.73 14.45
CA LEU A 82 -5.43 -10.99 14.94
C LEU A 82 -6.57 -10.89 13.93
N ALA A 83 -6.27 -10.92 12.63
CA ALA A 83 -7.26 -10.75 11.57
C ALA A 83 -8.42 -11.77 11.64
N PRO A 84 -8.22 -13.05 12.01
CA PRO A 84 -9.33 -13.99 12.21
C PRO A 84 -10.28 -13.62 13.37
N LEU A 85 -9.82 -12.80 14.34
CA LEU A 85 -10.67 -12.30 15.44
C LEU A 85 -11.53 -11.09 15.01
N LEU A 86 -11.19 -10.44 13.90
CA LEU A 86 -11.98 -9.35 13.35
C LEU A 86 -13.20 -9.93 12.60
N PRO A 87 -14.34 -9.22 12.56
CA PRO A 87 -15.51 -9.62 11.77
C PRO A 87 -15.25 -9.44 10.27
N LEU A 88 -14.33 -10.24 9.71
CA LEU A 88 -13.95 -10.25 8.31
C LEU A 88 -15.08 -10.73 7.40
N GLN A 89 -16.17 -11.25 7.97
CA GLN A 89 -17.37 -11.68 7.24
C GLN A 89 -18.01 -10.53 6.43
N LEU A 90 -17.82 -9.28 6.86
CA LEU A 90 -18.27 -8.09 6.12
C LEU A 90 -17.39 -7.76 4.90
N LEU A 91 -16.14 -8.26 4.89
CA LEU A 91 -15.17 -8.07 3.80
C LEU A 91 -15.03 -9.32 2.92
N MET A 92 -15.54 -10.48 3.36
CA MET A 92 -15.62 -11.67 2.54
C MET A 92 -16.62 -11.40 1.41
N GLY A 93 -16.09 -11.24 0.19
CA GLY A 93 -16.90 -11.25 -1.03
C GLY A 93 -17.64 -12.57 -1.21
N ALA A 94 -18.43 -12.67 -2.28
CA ALA A 94 -19.31 -13.83 -2.56
C ALA A 94 -18.60 -15.21 -2.58
N THR A 95 -17.27 -15.23 -2.71
CA THR A 95 -16.45 -16.44 -2.75
C THR A 95 -16.05 -16.99 -1.37
N GLY A 96 -16.26 -16.23 -0.27
CA GLY A 96 -16.02 -16.72 1.10
C GLY A 96 -14.56 -17.10 1.41
N GLN A 97 -13.60 -16.67 0.60
CA GLN A 97 -12.20 -17.11 0.71
C GLN A 97 -11.45 -16.38 1.83
N THR A 98 -11.21 -17.07 2.94
CA THR A 98 -10.56 -16.47 4.12
C THR A 98 -9.07 -16.24 3.92
N ILE A 99 -8.35 -17.14 3.25
CA ILE A 99 -6.87 -17.09 3.16
C ILE A 99 -6.37 -15.91 2.32
N PRO A 100 -6.86 -15.67 1.07
CA PRO A 100 -6.42 -14.52 0.29
C PRO A 100 -6.80 -13.19 0.95
N LEU A 101 -7.98 -13.12 1.58
CA LEU A 101 -8.41 -11.94 2.34
C LEU A 101 -7.45 -11.67 3.51
N LEU A 102 -7.07 -12.70 4.27
CA LEU A 102 -6.13 -12.59 5.38
C LEU A 102 -4.77 -12.05 4.93
N LEU A 103 -4.25 -12.57 3.82
CA LEU A 103 -2.98 -12.13 3.24
C LEU A 103 -3.05 -10.67 2.78
N VAL A 104 -4.10 -10.29 2.07
CA VAL A 104 -4.29 -8.90 1.61
C VAL A 104 -4.42 -7.93 2.78
N VAL A 105 -5.17 -8.28 3.83
CA VAL A 105 -5.29 -7.46 5.05
C VAL A 105 -3.95 -7.35 5.78
N SER A 106 -3.20 -8.45 5.86
CA SER A 106 -1.87 -8.45 6.49
C SER A 106 -0.87 -7.61 5.71
N ILE A 107 -0.89 -7.67 4.38
CA ILE A 107 -0.10 -6.78 3.50
C ILE A 107 -0.49 -5.32 3.73
N ALA A 108 -1.80 -5.01 3.74
CA ALA A 108 -2.29 -3.65 3.89
C ALA A 108 -1.87 -2.99 5.22
N MET A 109 -1.78 -3.78 6.30
CA MET A 109 -1.27 -3.31 7.60
C MET A 109 0.26 -3.17 7.64
N ALA A 110 0.97 -3.91 6.81
CA ALA A 110 2.44 -3.95 6.79
C ALA A 110 3.04 -2.95 5.79
N VAL A 111 2.30 -2.52 4.76
CA VAL A 111 2.85 -1.72 3.67
C VAL A 111 3.24 -0.31 4.12
N THR A 112 4.44 0.12 3.71
CA THR A 112 4.98 1.46 3.99
C THR A 112 5.15 2.23 2.68
N SER A 113 4.94 3.55 2.70
CA SER A 113 5.02 4.38 1.48
C SER A 113 6.41 4.97 1.30
N ILE A 114 7.21 4.36 0.41
CA ILE A 114 8.56 4.84 0.04
C ILE A 114 8.55 6.33 -0.37
N PRO A 115 7.65 6.80 -1.27
CA PRO A 115 7.73 8.16 -1.77
C PRO A 115 7.46 9.22 -0.70
N VAL A 116 6.55 8.93 0.23
CA VAL A 116 6.23 9.84 1.34
C VAL A 116 7.43 9.96 2.27
N ILE A 117 8.07 8.84 2.61
CA ILE A 117 9.26 8.84 3.47
C ILE A 117 10.43 9.57 2.78
N SER A 118 10.70 9.28 1.51
CA SER A 118 11.75 9.97 0.74
C SER A 118 11.51 11.47 0.71
N ARG A 119 10.27 11.90 0.48
CA ARG A 119 9.92 13.31 0.46
C ARG A 119 10.11 13.98 1.82
N ILE A 120 9.73 13.33 2.92
CA ILE A 120 9.96 13.84 4.28
C ILE A 120 11.46 13.99 4.54
N LEU A 121 12.28 12.99 4.20
CA LEU A 121 13.74 13.02 4.41
C LEU A 121 14.42 14.09 3.55
N HIS A 122 13.93 14.30 2.33
CA HIS A 122 14.35 15.40 1.46
C HIS A 122 13.98 16.76 2.06
N ASP A 123 12.73 16.93 2.49
CA ASP A 123 12.24 18.19 3.09
C ASP A 123 13.00 18.53 4.39
N LEU A 124 13.42 17.50 5.16
CA LEU A 124 14.29 17.64 6.33
C LEU A 124 15.78 17.81 6.01
N GLN A 125 16.18 17.76 4.73
CA GLN A 125 17.56 17.88 4.25
C GLN A 125 18.53 16.81 4.81
N ILE A 126 18.00 15.66 5.23
CA ILE A 126 18.78 14.55 5.81
C ILE A 126 18.89 13.33 4.88
N LEU A 127 18.43 13.45 3.63
CA LEU A 127 18.42 12.36 2.65
C LEU A 127 19.81 11.73 2.40
N HIS A 128 20.88 12.51 2.55
CA HIS A 128 22.27 12.04 2.36
C HIS A 128 22.84 11.26 3.57
N THR A 129 22.14 11.21 4.70
CA THR A 129 22.64 10.58 5.93
C THR A 129 22.51 9.06 5.89
N ARG A 130 23.37 8.32 6.60
CA ARG A 130 23.28 6.85 6.72
C ARG A 130 21.90 6.37 7.19
N PHE A 131 21.24 7.13 8.06
CA PHE A 131 19.89 6.87 8.54
C PHE A 131 18.86 6.82 7.40
N ALA A 132 18.86 7.84 6.53
CA ALA A 132 17.98 7.89 5.37
C ALA A 132 18.20 6.69 4.43
N ARG A 133 19.46 6.28 4.24
CA ARG A 133 19.82 5.12 3.40
C ARG A 133 19.27 3.80 3.94
N LEU A 134 19.43 3.59 5.25
CA LEU A 134 18.92 2.40 5.92
C LEU A 134 17.40 2.32 5.78
N ILE A 135 16.67 3.41 6.07
CA ILE A 135 15.20 3.42 6.00
C ILE A 135 14.70 3.23 4.57
N LEU A 136 15.25 3.96 3.60
CA LEU A 136 14.86 3.81 2.19
C LEU A 136 15.19 2.40 1.68
N GLY A 137 16.30 1.82 2.13
CA GLY A 137 16.64 0.44 1.81
C GLY A 137 15.70 -0.60 2.41
N VAL A 138 15.24 -0.37 3.65
CA VAL A 138 14.25 -1.23 4.30
C VAL A 138 12.96 -1.19 3.51
N ALA A 139 12.46 0.01 3.21
CA ALA A 139 11.21 0.20 2.50
C ALA A 139 11.22 -0.40 1.09
N VAL A 140 12.34 -0.33 0.36
CA VAL A 140 12.47 -0.99 -0.96
C VAL A 140 12.43 -2.52 -0.84
N MET A 141 13.13 -3.10 0.14
CA MET A 141 13.09 -4.56 0.34
C MET A 141 11.70 -5.04 0.77
N GLU A 142 11.02 -4.26 1.60
CA GLU A 142 9.64 -4.52 2.02
C GLU A 142 8.67 -4.50 0.85
N ASP A 143 8.77 -3.50 -0.04
CA ASP A 143 7.89 -3.39 -1.20
C ASP A 143 8.00 -4.62 -2.12
N VAL A 144 9.23 -5.09 -2.38
CA VAL A 144 9.48 -6.33 -3.15
C VAL A 144 8.89 -7.56 -2.45
N ALA A 145 9.09 -7.68 -1.14
CA ALA A 145 8.58 -8.82 -0.37
C ALA A 145 7.04 -8.84 -0.32
N LEU A 146 6.41 -7.70 -0.08
CA LEU A 146 4.95 -7.58 -0.03
C LEU A 146 4.32 -7.80 -1.40
N TRP A 147 4.96 -7.35 -2.49
CA TRP A 147 4.54 -7.68 -3.85
C TRP A 147 4.57 -9.18 -4.13
N ALA A 148 5.59 -9.90 -3.64
CA ALA A 148 5.64 -11.36 -3.78
C ALA A 148 4.49 -12.05 -3.03
N VAL A 149 4.19 -11.62 -1.80
CA VAL A 149 3.03 -12.13 -1.03
C VAL A 149 1.72 -11.79 -1.72
N LEU A 150 1.59 -10.58 -2.29
CA LEU A 150 0.40 -10.17 -3.03
C LEU A 150 0.19 -11.01 -4.30
N ALA A 151 1.26 -11.34 -5.02
CA ALA A 151 1.20 -12.25 -6.16
C ALA A 151 0.68 -13.65 -5.76
N VAL A 152 1.13 -14.17 -4.61
CA VAL A 152 0.60 -15.44 -4.07
C VAL A 152 -0.87 -15.31 -3.67
N ALA A 153 -1.25 -14.23 -2.98
CA ALA A 153 -2.63 -13.99 -2.57
C ALA A 153 -3.57 -13.90 -3.77
N THR A 154 -3.16 -13.20 -4.83
CA THR A 154 -3.94 -13.06 -6.07
C THR A 154 -4.02 -14.38 -6.86
N ALA A 155 -2.94 -15.17 -6.90
CA ALA A 155 -2.96 -16.51 -7.50
C ALA A 155 -3.91 -17.46 -6.76
N LEU A 156 -3.88 -17.46 -5.42
CA LEU A 156 -4.80 -18.24 -4.61
C LEU A 156 -6.25 -17.80 -4.83
N ALA A 157 -6.50 -16.49 -4.85
CA ALA A 157 -7.83 -15.93 -5.08
C ALA A 157 -8.43 -16.35 -6.44
N GLN A 158 -7.58 -16.41 -7.48
CA GLN A 158 -8.00 -16.86 -8.82
C GLN A 158 -8.20 -18.37 -8.89
N SER A 159 -7.31 -19.15 -8.28
CA SER A 159 -7.38 -20.62 -8.30
C SER A 159 -8.64 -21.18 -7.63
N ALA A 160 -9.15 -20.49 -6.60
CA ALA A 160 -10.35 -20.91 -5.88
C ALA A 160 -11.64 -20.34 -6.49
N ASN A 161 -11.55 -19.60 -7.61
CA ASN A 161 -12.68 -19.11 -8.39
C ASN A 161 -12.92 -19.94 -9.66
N VAL A 162 -12.20 -21.06 -9.81
CA VAL A 162 -12.37 -22.13 -10.81
C VAL A 162 -12.98 -23.34 -10.10
#